data_AF-A0A1Y5HMS8-F1
#
_entry.id   AF-A0A1Y5HMS8-F1
#
_cell.length_a   1.000
_cell.length_b   1.000
_cell.length_c   1.000
_cell.angle_alpha   90.00
_cell.angle_beta   90.00
_cell.angle_gamma   90.00
#
_symmetry.space_group_name_H-M   'P 1'
#
loop_
_entity.id
_entity.type
_entity.pdbx_description
1 polymer ?
#
loop_
_entity_poly.entity_id
_entity_poly.type
_entity_poly.pdbx_seq_one_letter_code
_entity_poly.pdbx_strand_id
1 'polypeptide(L)' 'ALAKEPVPQEVLTAYGVDSLTLGREYIIPKPTDSRLLGVVSSAVAKAAVDTGVAQLPYPANYPLNSVDDI' A
#
# COMPACT_ATOMS: atom_id res chain seq x y z
N ALA A 1 9.39 -1.23 1.21
CA ALA A 1 10.08 0.06 1.39
C ALA A 1 9.13 1.16 1.92
N LEU A 2 7.83 1.10 1.61
CA LEU A 2 6.79 2.10 1.92
C LEU A 2 6.86 2.76 3.32
N ALA A 3 7.17 2.02 4.39
CA ALA A 3 7.29 2.60 5.74
C ALA A 3 8.44 3.62 5.91
N LYS A 4 9.38 3.66 4.97
CA LYS A 4 10.48 4.64 4.93
C LYS A 4 10.10 5.92 4.17
N GLU A 5 8.99 5.90 3.44
CA GLU A 5 8.53 7.06 2.68
C GLU A 5 7.78 8.02 3.60
N PRO A 6 7.78 9.34 3.30
CA PRO A 6 6.99 10.31 4.04
C PRO A 6 5.54 9.87 4.16
N VAL A 7 4.96 10.00 5.35
CA VAL A 7 3.57 9.62 5.61
C VAL A 7 2.63 10.75 5.17
N PRO A 8 1.58 10.47 4.38
CA PRO A 8 0.62 11.46 3.94
C PRO A 8 -0.06 12.20 5.10
N GLN A 9 -0.35 13.49 4.91
CA GLN A 9 -0.99 14.32 5.94
C GLN A 9 -2.37 13.77 6.37
N GLU A 10 -3.11 13.13 5.47
CA GLU A 10 -4.40 12.50 5.79
C GLU A 10 -4.26 11.44 6.91
N VAL A 11 -3.18 10.65 6.86
CA VAL A 11 -2.90 9.60 7.84
C VAL A 11 -2.45 10.25 9.15
N LEU A 12 -1.58 11.26 9.10
CA LEU A 12 -1.13 11.99 10.28
C LEU A 12 -2.31 12.61 11.04
N THR A 13 -3.21 13.28 10.32
CA THR A 13 -4.43 13.89 10.87
C THR A 13 -5.38 12.83 11.45
N ALA A 14 -5.59 11.70 10.76
CA ALA A 14 -6.46 10.63 11.23
C ALA A 14 -5.99 10.00 12.55
N TYR A 15 -4.67 10.00 12.80
CA TYR A 15 -4.07 9.47 14.03
C TYR A 15 -3.68 10.55 15.05
N GLY A 16 -3.93 11.84 14.77
CA GLY A 16 -3.65 12.94 15.69
C GLY A 16 -2.17 13.12 16.03
N VAL A 17 -1.28 12.90 15.06
CA VAL A 17 0.18 12.98 15.23
C VAL A 17 0.79 13.92 14.21
N ASP A 18 1.85 14.63 14.60
CA ASP A 18 2.52 15.60 13.72
C ASP A 18 3.47 14.94 12.72
N SER A 19 4.01 13.76 13.06
CA SER A 19 4.91 13.01 12.18
C SER A 19 4.93 11.52 12.52
N LEU A 20 5.17 10.70 11.49
CA LEU A 20 5.42 9.27 11.61
C LEU A 20 6.65 8.94 10.75
N THR A 21 7.60 8.22 11.32
CA THR A 21 8.84 7.81 10.65
C THR A 21 9.22 6.43 11.13
N LEU A 22 9.79 5.61 10.24
CA LEU A 22 10.18 4.23 10.56
C LEU A 22 10.99 4.19 11.87
N GLY A 23 10.46 3.50 12.86
CA GLY A 23 11.04 3.44 14.19
C GLY A 23 10.25 2.53 15.12
N ARG A 24 10.63 2.49 16.39
CA ARG A 24 10.01 1.62 17.41
C ARG A 24 8.48 1.75 17.46
N GLU A 25 7.98 2.97 17.28
CA GLU A 25 6.56 3.31 17.37
C GLU A 25 5.83 3.28 16.01
N TYR A 26 6.56 3.07 14.90
CA TYR A 26 6.02 3.00 13.53
C TYR A 26 6.86 2.02 12.71
N ILE A 27 6.59 0.72 12.89
CA ILE A 27 7.30 -0.37 12.20
C ILE A 27 6.63 -0.70 10.86
N ILE A 28 5.30 -0.60 10.81
CA ILE A 28 4.48 -0.85 9.62
C ILE A 28 3.53 0.33 9.37
N PRO A 29 3.15 0.60 8.10
CA PRO A 29 2.19 1.64 7.78
C PRO A 29 0.84 1.39 8.46
N LYS A 30 0.10 2.47 8.70
CA LYS A 30 -1.22 2.40 9.32
C LYS A 30 -2.25 1.84 8.32
N PRO A 31 -3.26 1.07 8.77
CA PRO A 31 -4.23 0.43 7.88
C PRO A 31 -5.06 1.41 7.04
N THR A 32 -5.22 2.66 7.49
CA THR A 32 -5.92 3.71 6.74
C THR A 32 -5.02 4.47 5.77
N ASP A 33 -3.78 4.01 5.55
CA ASP A 33 -2.87 4.59 4.57
C ASP A 33 -3.28 4.11 3.17
N SER A 34 -3.87 5.02 2.39
CA SER A 34 -4.39 4.78 1.04
C SER A 34 -3.36 4.17 0.09
N ARG A 35 -2.06 4.46 0.30
CA ARG A 35 -0.95 3.92 -0.50
C ARG A 35 -0.84 2.39 -0.40
N LEU A 36 -1.33 1.79 0.68
CA LEU A 36 -1.31 0.34 0.86
C LEU A 36 -2.11 -0.38 -0.23
N LEU A 37 -3.22 0.21 -0.69
CA LEU A 37 -4.09 -0.39 -1.69
C LEU A 37 -3.30 -0.71 -2.97
N GLY A 38 -2.68 0.30 -3.58
CA GLY A 38 -1.90 0.12 -4.81
C GLY A 38 -0.65 -0.73 -4.61
N VAL A 39 0.12 -0.50 -3.55
CA VAL A 39 1.41 -1.17 -3.33
C VAL A 39 1.24 -2.67 -3.01
N VAL A 40 0.31 -3.01 -2.12
CA VAL A 40 0.15 -4.39 -1.66
C VAL A 40 -0.56 -5.23 -2.74
N SER A 41 -1.66 -4.73 -3.30
CA SER A 41 -2.41 -5.47 -4.34
C SER A 41 -1.55 -5.78 -5.57
N SER A 42 -0.79 -4.80 -6.07
CA SER A 42 0.10 -4.99 -7.23
C SER A 42 1.22 -5.98 -6.96
N ALA A 43 1.86 -5.91 -5.79
CA ALA A 43 2.91 -6.86 -5.42
C ALA A 43 2.38 -8.30 -5.33
N VAL A 44 1.20 -8.50 -4.72
CA VAL A 44 0.58 -9.82 -4.60
C VAL A 44 0.13 -10.35 -5.97
N ALA A 45 -0.53 -9.54 -6.79
CA ALA A 45 -0.95 -9.93 -8.14
C ALA A 45 0.25 -10.31 -9.02
N LYS A 46 1.33 -9.52 -8.95
CA LYS A 46 2.57 -9.84 -9.66
C LYS A 46 3.17 -11.16 -9.19
N ALA A 47 3.27 -11.37 -7.88
CA ALA A 47 3.80 -12.61 -7.33
C ALA A 47 2.95 -13.83 -7.73
N ALA A 48 1.63 -13.70 -7.76
CA ALA A 48 0.72 -14.77 -8.19
C ALA A 48 0.93 -15.14 -9.67
N VAL A 49 1.15 -14.15 -10.55
CA VAL A 49 1.48 -14.37 -11.98
C VAL A 49 2.86 -14.99 -12.12
N ASP A 50 3.88 -14.43 -11.45
CA ASP A 50 5.27 -14.89 -11.54
C ASP A 50 5.44 -16.33 -11.01
N THR A 51 4.63 -16.75 -10.03
CA THR A 51 4.63 -18.11 -9.46
C THR A 51 3.70 -19.10 -10.19
N GLY A 52 2.95 -18.64 -11.20
CA GLY A 52 2.02 -19.48 -11.96
C GLY A 52 0.76 -19.93 -11.20
N VAL A 53 0.51 -19.37 -10.00
CA VAL A 53 -0.72 -19.63 -9.23
C VAL A 53 -1.91 -18.86 -9.82
N ALA A 54 -1.67 -17.71 -10.44
CA ALA A 54 -2.72 -16.91 -11.06
C ALA A 54 -3.33 -17.61 -12.29
N GLN A 55 -4.66 -17.62 -12.35
CA GLN A 55 -5.43 -18.12 -13.52
C GLN A 55 -5.57 -17.07 -14.63
N LEU A 56 -5.28 -15.80 -14.32
CA LEU A 56 -5.40 -14.65 -15.21
C LEU A 56 -4.06 -13.91 -15.31
N PRO A 57 -3.79 -13.19 -16.41
CA PRO A 57 -2.61 -12.34 -16.54
C PRO A 57 -2.65 -11.16 -15.55
N TYR A 58 -1.52 -10.47 -15.41
CA TYR A 58 -1.41 -9.29 -14.56
C TYR A 58 -2.45 -8.21 -14.98
N PRO A 59 -3.28 -7.68 -14.04
CA PRO A 59 -4.32 -6.71 -14.38
C PRO A 59 -3.77 -5.40 -14.97
N ALA A 60 -4.44 -4.86 -15.99
CA ALA A 60 -3.98 -3.65 -16.69
C ALA A 60 -4.20 -2.36 -15.90
N ASN A 61 -5.17 -2.34 -14.97
CA ASN A 61 -5.52 -1.21 -14.10
C ASN A 61 -4.65 -1.12 -12.84
N TYR A 62 -3.63 -1.97 -12.69
CA TYR A 62 -2.75 -1.97 -11.54
C TYR A 62 -1.50 -1.09 -11.77
N PRO A 63 -0.97 -0.42 -10.72
CA PRO A 63 -1.47 -0.38 -9.36
C PRO A 63 -2.75 0.46 -9.21
N LEU A 64 -3.64 0.04 -8.30
CA LEU A 64 -4.87 0.76 -7.97
C LEU A 64 -4.54 2.09 -7.25
N ASN A 65 -5.23 3.16 -7.63
CA ASN A 65 -5.09 4.49 -7.01
C ASN A 65 -6.26 4.82 -6.07
N SER A 66 -7.45 4.29 -6.37
CA SER A 66 -8.66 4.42 -5.54
C SER A 66 -9.38 3.08 -5.40
N VAL A 67 -10.29 3.00 -4.42
CA VAL A 67 -11.27 1.92 -4.31
C VAL A 67 -12.20 1.85 -5.52
N ASP A 68 -12.35 2.96 -6.26
CA ASP A 68 -13.16 3.02 -7.48
C ASP A 68 -12.49 2.33 -8.68
N ASP A 69 -11.19 2.03 -8.59
CA ASP A 69 -10.42 1.36 -9.65
C ASP A 69 -10.57 -0.18 -9.61
N ILE A 70 -11.29 -0.72 -8.62
CA ILE A 70 -11.56 -2.16 -8.41
C ILE A 70 -12.61 -2.64 -9.40
#